data_AF-A0A943FW05-F1
#
_entry.id   AF-A0A943FW05-F1
#
_cell.length_a   1.000
_cell.length_b   1.000
_cell.length_c   1.000
_cell.angle_alpha   90.00
_cell.angle_beta   90.00
_cell.angle_gamma   90.00
#
_symmetry.space_group_name_H-M   'P 1'
#
loop_
_entity.id
_entity.type
_entity.pdbx_description
1 polymer ?
#
loop_
_entity_poly.entity_id
_entity_poly.type
_entity_poly.pdbx_seq_one_letter_code
_entity_poly.pdbx_strand_id
1 'polypeptide(L)'
;MEKEEEKKKTKNSSKVLIIILTILLLAAISYIILDKTGVIDSITSSNKETKTKNTTEKTNTKSDDKSSTRQLTEAEKATITSSIVNTYNKYFASYYPLLNTNNITNQDLLMFAFYNAENKSSFTKKQVEDLIHKYFGKDRTVTHENIICPTENQPLYIYDASTETYTQNANHPGHGGGSTGIITDNKIYYLDGTITSNIVTINAKVVYGYVLGDTNGPRNAYFKSFLDAKAASNPVIGDINSDNDITVSDTDIKNIADSLPTTTYTFEHDATGNYILKSVTIK
;
A
#
# COMPACT_ATOMS: atom_id res chain seq x y z
N MET A 1 -17.18 -63.86 -5.27
CA MET A 1 -16.63 -63.70 -3.90
C MET A 1 -15.66 -62.56 -3.95
N GLU A 2 -16.17 -61.37 -3.68
CA GLU A 2 -15.45 -60.10 -3.73
C GLU A 2 -14.83 -59.84 -2.35
N LYS A 3 -13.56 -59.42 -2.34
CA LYS A 3 -12.79 -59.14 -1.13
C LYS A 3 -13.21 -57.79 -0.55
N GLU A 4 -13.54 -57.79 0.74
CA GLU A 4 -13.64 -56.59 1.57
C GLU A 4 -12.22 -56.05 1.85
N GLU A 5 -11.96 -54.78 1.51
CA GLU A 5 -10.79 -54.03 1.99
C GLU A 5 -11.24 -52.89 2.90
N GLU A 6 -10.77 -52.96 4.15
CA GLU A 6 -10.95 -51.98 5.22
C GLU A 6 -10.39 -50.59 4.84
N LYS A 7 -11.24 -49.55 4.94
CA LYS A 7 -10.77 -48.15 4.94
C LYS A 7 -10.24 -47.75 6.31
N LYS A 8 -8.91 -47.75 6.43
CA LYS A 8 -8.12 -47.16 7.53
C LYS A 8 -8.30 -45.63 7.54
N LYS A 9 -9.11 -45.11 8.48
CA LYS A 9 -9.34 -43.67 8.66
C LYS A 9 -8.42 -43.15 9.77
N THR A 10 -7.30 -42.51 9.42
CA THR A 10 -6.53 -41.69 10.38
C THR A 10 -5.74 -40.58 9.68
N LYS A 11 -5.57 -39.47 10.43
CA LYS A 11 -4.40 -38.56 10.42
C LYS A 11 -4.52 -37.12 9.88
N ASN A 12 -5.72 -36.52 9.79
CA ASN A 12 -5.86 -35.08 9.50
C ASN A 12 -6.46 -34.21 10.63
N SER A 13 -7.16 -34.77 11.62
CA SER A 13 -7.78 -33.93 12.68
C SER A 13 -6.78 -33.35 13.69
N SER A 14 -5.63 -34.01 13.89
CA SER A 14 -4.62 -33.57 14.86
C SER A 14 -3.86 -32.31 14.40
N LYS A 15 -3.64 -32.13 13.08
CA LYS A 15 -2.97 -30.93 12.54
C LYS A 15 -3.84 -29.66 12.66
N VAL A 16 -5.16 -29.79 12.43
CA VAL A 16 -6.11 -28.69 12.59
C VAL A 16 -6.22 -28.25 14.05
N LEU A 17 -6.22 -29.21 14.98
CA LEU A 17 -6.25 -28.93 16.41
C LEU A 17 -5.00 -28.14 16.88
N ILE A 18 -3.82 -28.48 16.35
CA ILE A 18 -2.56 -27.78 16.66
C ILE A 18 -2.59 -26.32 16.17
N ILE A 19 -3.13 -26.06 14.98
CA ILE A 19 -3.25 -24.70 14.43
C ILE A 19 -4.17 -23.84 15.32
N ILE A 20 -5.32 -24.37 15.72
CA ILE A 20 -6.28 -23.66 16.59
C ILE A 20 -5.65 -23.36 17.95
N LEU A 21 -4.94 -24.32 18.54
CA LEU A 21 -4.21 -24.13 19.80
C LEU A 21 -3.13 -23.04 19.70
N THR A 22 -2.46 -22.93 18.55
CA THR A 22 -1.40 -21.94 18.32
C THR A 22 -2.00 -20.52 18.21
N ILE A 23 -3.15 -20.37 17.55
CA ILE A 23 -3.86 -19.08 17.45
C ILE A 23 -4.36 -18.63 18.83
N LEU A 24 -4.92 -19.55 19.63
CA LEU A 24 -5.37 -19.25 21.00
C LEU A 24 -4.21 -18.83 21.91
N LEU A 25 -3.03 -19.46 21.74
CA LEU A 25 -1.84 -19.09 22.50
C LEU A 25 -1.32 -17.70 22.12
N LEU A 26 -1.31 -17.35 20.82
CA LEU A 26 -0.93 -16.03 20.34
C LEU A 26 -1.90 -14.93 20.83
N ALA A 27 -3.21 -15.23 20.87
CA ALA A 27 -4.21 -14.32 21.43
C ALA A 27 -4.01 -14.10 22.94
N ALA A 28 -3.69 -15.15 23.69
CA ALA A 28 -3.42 -15.04 25.13
C ALA A 28 -2.12 -14.24 25.42
N ILE A 29 -1.06 -14.46 24.64
CA ILE A 29 0.20 -13.70 24.78
C ILE A 29 -0.04 -12.22 24.46
N SER A 30 -0.81 -11.92 23.41
CA SER A 30 -1.17 -10.54 23.05
C SER A 30 -1.97 -9.85 24.17
N TYR A 31 -2.90 -10.57 24.80
CA TYR A 31 -3.67 -10.07 25.94
C TYR A 31 -2.79 -9.75 27.17
N ILE A 32 -1.83 -10.62 27.50
CA ILE A 32 -0.89 -10.40 28.62
C ILE A 32 0.00 -9.18 28.37
N ILE A 33 0.42 -8.94 27.12
CA ILE A 33 1.19 -7.74 26.75
C ILE A 33 0.35 -6.47 26.91
N LEU A 34 -0.93 -6.50 26.51
CA LEU A 34 -1.87 -5.38 26.65
C LEU A 34 -2.20 -5.06 28.13
N ASP A 35 -2.26 -6.09 28.98
CA ASP A 35 -2.49 -5.95 30.43
C ASP A 35 -1.26 -5.36 31.16
N LYS A 36 -0.05 -5.88 30.88
CA LYS A 36 1.20 -5.38 31.50
C LYS A 36 1.61 -3.97 31.08
N THR A 37 1.17 -3.51 29.91
CA THR A 37 1.49 -2.17 29.38
C THR A 37 0.50 -1.10 29.83
N GLY A 38 -0.51 -1.44 30.63
CA GLY A 38 -1.50 -0.48 31.15
C GLY A 38 -2.44 0.10 30.08
N VAL A 39 -2.47 -0.48 28.87
CA VAL A 39 -3.27 -0.01 27.74
C VAL A 39 -4.76 -0.30 27.96
N ILE A 40 -5.12 -1.32 28.73
CA ILE A 40 -6.52 -1.61 29.06
C ILE A 40 -7.08 -0.57 30.06
N ASP A 41 -6.28 -0.07 30.99
CA ASP A 41 -6.71 0.97 31.94
C ASP A 41 -6.96 2.31 31.23
N SER A 42 -6.22 2.63 30.16
CA SER A 42 -6.43 3.83 29.36
C SER A 42 -7.68 3.75 28.47
N ILE A 43 -8.05 2.56 28.01
CA ILE A 43 -9.30 2.32 27.26
C ILE A 43 -10.52 2.28 28.19
N THR A 44 -10.38 1.68 29.38
CA THR A 44 -11.51 1.53 30.33
C THR A 44 -11.84 2.84 31.06
N SER A 45 -10.85 3.72 31.25
CA SER A 45 -11.05 5.03 31.90
C SER A 45 -11.76 6.07 31.03
N SER A 46 -11.93 5.81 29.72
CA SER A 46 -12.68 6.68 28.80
C SER A 46 -14.21 6.58 28.95
N ASN A 47 -14.74 5.65 29.75
CA ASN A 47 -16.17 5.33 29.76
C ASN A 47 -16.85 5.31 31.14
N LYS A 48 -16.35 6.08 32.13
CA LYS A 48 -17.07 6.27 33.39
C LYS A 48 -17.19 7.75 33.77
N GLU A 49 -18.29 8.35 33.35
CA GLU A 49 -18.81 9.56 33.99
C GLU A 49 -18.93 9.31 35.50
N THR A 50 -18.34 10.20 36.30
CA THR A 50 -18.66 10.28 37.73
C THR A 50 -19.33 11.62 37.98
N LYS A 51 -20.60 11.56 38.39
CA LYS A 51 -21.45 12.66 38.83
C LYS A 51 -20.85 13.43 40.02
N THR A 52 -20.72 14.75 39.81
CA THR A 52 -21.20 15.86 40.66
C THR A 52 -20.61 16.08 42.07
N LYS A 53 -19.94 17.23 42.26
CA LYS A 53 -20.40 18.30 43.17
C LYS A 53 -19.79 19.69 42.87
N ASN A 54 -20.70 20.60 42.52
CA ASN A 54 -20.72 22.07 42.46
C ASN A 54 -19.50 22.88 42.97
N THR A 55 -19.10 23.91 42.22
CA THR A 55 -19.44 25.34 42.51
C THR A 55 -19.21 26.20 41.25
N THR A 56 -20.16 27.10 41.03
CA THR A 56 -20.34 28.02 39.91
C THR A 56 -19.23 29.07 39.79
N GLU A 57 -18.66 29.24 38.60
CA GLU A 57 -18.34 30.58 38.08
C GLU A 57 -18.34 30.56 36.55
N LYS A 58 -19.24 31.36 35.97
CA LYS A 58 -19.39 31.55 34.53
C LYS A 58 -18.14 32.25 33.98
N THR A 59 -17.43 31.57 33.08
CA THR A 59 -16.67 32.28 32.05
C THR A 59 -17.00 31.67 30.70
N ASN A 60 -17.81 32.39 29.92
CA ASN A 60 -17.97 32.15 28.50
C ASN A 60 -16.64 32.47 27.81
N THR A 61 -15.96 31.46 27.29
CA THR A 61 -15.03 31.65 26.18
C THR A 61 -14.97 30.37 25.34
N LYS A 62 -15.27 30.55 24.05
CA LYS A 62 -15.24 29.58 22.95
C LYS A 62 -14.12 28.55 23.12
N SER A 63 -14.44 27.27 22.97
CA SER A 63 -13.46 26.25 22.63
C SER A 63 -13.03 26.49 21.18
N ASP A 64 -12.01 27.32 21.00
CA ASP A 64 -11.22 27.26 19.78
C ASP A 64 -10.47 25.93 19.81
N ASP A 65 -10.98 24.96 19.05
CA ASP A 65 -10.34 23.66 18.81
C ASP A 65 -9.05 23.90 18.02
N LYS A 66 -8.00 24.28 18.75
CA LYS A 66 -6.68 24.54 18.19
C LYS A 66 -6.06 23.19 17.88
N SER A 67 -6.38 22.65 16.71
CA SER A 67 -5.78 21.45 16.16
C SER A 67 -4.26 21.50 16.37
N SER A 68 -3.76 20.61 17.22
CA SER A 68 -2.34 20.54 17.55
C SER A 68 -1.63 19.66 16.53
N THR A 69 -0.68 20.25 15.80
CA THR A 69 0.22 19.50 14.93
C THR A 69 1.20 18.69 15.77
N ARG A 70 1.36 17.40 15.45
CA ARG A 70 2.39 16.54 16.05
C ARG A 70 3.19 15.80 14.99
N GLN A 71 4.36 15.31 15.38
CA GLN A 71 5.14 14.38 14.58
C GLN A 71 4.46 13.01 14.54
N LEU A 72 4.73 12.25 13.47
CA LEU A 72 4.33 10.85 13.40
C LEU A 72 5.13 10.01 14.40
N THR A 73 4.45 9.03 14.97
CA THR A 73 5.08 7.95 15.75
C THR A 73 5.86 7.01 14.83
N GLU A 74 6.80 6.23 15.36
CA GLU A 74 7.54 5.26 14.54
C GLU A 74 6.63 4.20 13.91
N ALA A 75 5.52 3.84 14.57
CA ALA A 75 4.53 2.90 14.03
C ALA A 75 3.77 3.50 12.84
N GLU A 76 3.35 4.77 12.93
CA GLU A 76 2.71 5.48 11.82
C GLU A 76 3.69 5.64 10.65
N LYS A 77 4.92 6.08 10.93
CA LYS A 77 5.98 6.20 9.93
C LYS A 77 6.24 4.89 9.19
N ALA A 78 6.39 3.77 9.92
CA ALA A 78 6.61 2.47 9.30
C ALA A 78 5.43 2.04 8.42
N THR A 79 4.19 2.24 8.91
CA THR A 79 2.98 1.89 8.16
C THR A 79 2.84 2.72 6.88
N ILE A 80 3.00 4.04 6.98
CA ILE A 80 2.80 4.94 5.85
C ILE A 80 3.92 4.79 4.82
N THR A 81 5.18 4.72 5.25
CA THR A 81 6.32 4.66 4.33
C THR A 81 6.39 3.31 3.62
N SER A 82 6.37 2.21 4.38
CA SER A 82 6.65 0.88 3.83
C SER A 82 5.49 0.30 3.03
N SER A 83 4.24 0.60 3.42
CA SER A 83 3.05 0.02 2.79
C SER A 83 2.34 0.99 1.86
N ILE A 84 2.15 2.24 2.28
CA ILE A 84 1.27 3.17 1.57
C ILE A 84 2.05 3.89 0.45
N VAL A 85 3.18 4.53 0.78
CA VAL A 85 3.96 5.28 -0.22
C VAL A 85 4.57 4.35 -1.27
N ASN A 86 5.10 3.19 -0.89
CA ASN A 86 5.60 2.20 -1.84
C ASN A 86 4.53 1.75 -2.84
N THR A 87 3.31 1.50 -2.35
CA THR A 87 2.18 1.13 -3.20
C THR A 87 1.88 2.25 -4.22
N TYR A 88 1.79 3.51 -3.77
CA TYR A 88 1.52 4.62 -4.69
C TYR A 88 2.65 4.85 -5.69
N ASN A 89 3.91 4.82 -5.27
CA ASN A 89 5.05 5.01 -6.16
C ASN A 89 5.11 3.92 -7.24
N LYS A 90 4.75 2.69 -6.90
CA LYS A 90 4.74 1.58 -7.85
C LYS A 90 3.73 1.80 -8.98
N TYR A 91 2.54 2.28 -8.67
CA TYR A 91 1.45 2.34 -9.65
C TYR A 91 1.22 3.72 -10.26
N PHE A 92 1.60 4.80 -9.56
CA PHE A 92 1.21 6.16 -9.94
C PHE A 92 2.38 7.16 -10.03
N ALA A 93 3.64 6.73 -9.92
CA ALA A 93 4.78 7.63 -10.04
C ALA A 93 4.83 8.38 -11.39
N SER A 94 4.26 7.81 -12.45
CA SER A 94 4.08 8.47 -13.75
C SER A 94 3.22 9.74 -13.70
N TYR A 95 2.38 9.87 -12.67
CA TYR A 95 1.51 11.02 -12.47
C TYR A 95 2.13 12.12 -11.62
N TYR A 96 3.35 11.94 -11.10
CA TYR A 96 3.91 12.90 -10.17
C TYR A 96 4.52 14.12 -10.90
N PRO A 97 4.27 15.36 -10.42
CA PRO A 97 3.44 15.71 -9.26
C PRO A 97 1.94 15.51 -9.51
N LEU A 98 1.27 14.83 -8.58
CA LEU A 98 -0.16 14.54 -8.60
C LEU A 98 -0.89 15.50 -7.67
N LEU A 99 -1.38 16.63 -8.20
CA LEU A 99 -2.07 17.65 -7.37
C LEU A 99 -3.51 17.27 -7.02
N ASN A 100 -4.11 16.39 -7.81
CA ASN A 100 -5.49 15.92 -7.63
C ASN A 100 -5.58 14.47 -8.13
N THR A 101 -6.04 13.55 -7.29
CA THR A 101 -6.20 12.14 -7.64
C THR A 101 -7.21 11.91 -8.76
N ASN A 102 -8.07 12.89 -9.07
CA ASN A 102 -8.96 12.83 -10.22
C ASN A 102 -8.25 12.79 -11.57
N ASN A 103 -6.98 13.17 -11.63
CA ASN A 103 -6.18 13.09 -12.84
C ASN A 103 -5.72 11.66 -13.19
N ILE A 104 -5.85 10.70 -12.26
CA ILE A 104 -5.57 9.28 -12.54
C ILE A 104 -6.67 8.74 -13.46
N THR A 105 -6.26 8.10 -14.57
CA THR A 105 -7.20 7.52 -15.53
C THR A 105 -8.01 6.37 -14.93
N ASN A 106 -9.19 6.11 -15.49
CA ASN A 106 -10.02 4.97 -15.08
C ASN A 106 -9.28 3.63 -15.23
N GLN A 107 -8.55 3.43 -16.34
CA GLN A 107 -7.77 2.22 -16.59
C GLN A 107 -6.68 2.02 -15.54
N ASP A 108 -5.97 3.07 -15.10
CA ASP A 108 -4.95 2.93 -14.06
C ASP A 108 -5.54 2.62 -12.68
N LEU A 109 -6.75 3.10 -12.38
CA LEU A 109 -7.47 2.71 -11.16
C LEU A 109 -7.88 1.23 -11.21
N LEU A 110 -8.44 0.77 -12.34
CA LEU A 110 -8.83 -0.62 -12.51
C LEU A 110 -7.61 -1.55 -12.44
N MET A 111 -6.51 -1.17 -13.10
CA MET A 111 -5.24 -1.89 -13.05
C MET A 111 -4.67 -1.93 -11.63
N PHE A 112 -4.71 -0.81 -10.91
CA PHE A 112 -4.33 -0.74 -9.50
C PHE A 112 -5.17 -1.71 -8.64
N ALA A 113 -6.48 -1.70 -8.79
CA ALA A 113 -7.36 -2.59 -8.04
C ALA A 113 -7.05 -4.07 -8.35
N PHE A 114 -6.83 -4.40 -9.62
CA PHE A 114 -6.41 -5.74 -10.03
C PHE A 114 -5.12 -6.20 -9.34
N TYR A 115 -4.06 -5.39 -9.40
CA TYR A 115 -2.77 -5.79 -8.83
C TYR A 115 -2.79 -5.97 -7.31
N ASN A 116 -3.76 -5.33 -6.63
CA ASN A 116 -3.96 -5.40 -5.18
C ASN A 116 -5.13 -6.30 -4.77
N ALA A 117 -5.79 -6.99 -5.71
CA ALA A 117 -6.80 -7.98 -5.41
C ALA A 117 -6.16 -9.27 -4.87
N GLU A 118 -6.81 -9.91 -3.89
CA GLU A 118 -6.33 -11.17 -3.29
C GLU A 118 -6.34 -12.33 -4.29
N ASN A 119 -7.39 -12.42 -5.12
CA ASN A 119 -7.52 -13.42 -6.17
C ASN A 119 -7.39 -12.77 -7.55
N LYS A 120 -6.26 -13.03 -8.21
CA LYS A 120 -5.96 -12.47 -9.53
C LYS A 120 -6.62 -13.20 -10.69
N SER A 121 -7.20 -14.38 -10.46
CA SER A 121 -7.89 -15.13 -11.51
C SER A 121 -9.31 -14.61 -11.75
N SER A 122 -9.97 -14.13 -10.69
CA SER A 122 -11.27 -13.47 -10.77
C SER A 122 -11.53 -12.62 -9.53
N PHE A 123 -12.19 -11.49 -9.72
CA PHE A 123 -12.59 -10.57 -8.65
C PHE A 123 -13.88 -9.84 -9.02
N THR A 124 -14.61 -9.38 -8.01
CA THR A 124 -15.92 -8.73 -8.18
C THR A 124 -15.79 -7.22 -8.32
N LYS A 125 -16.82 -6.60 -8.89
CA LYS A 125 -17.04 -5.15 -8.86
C LYS A 125 -16.86 -4.57 -7.45
N LYS A 126 -17.48 -5.19 -6.45
CA LYS A 126 -17.38 -4.75 -5.05
C LYS A 126 -15.94 -4.76 -4.53
N GLN A 127 -15.14 -5.78 -4.88
CA GLN A 127 -13.72 -5.81 -4.48
C GLN A 127 -12.92 -4.66 -5.09
N VAL A 128 -13.22 -4.29 -6.34
CA VAL A 128 -12.62 -3.09 -6.97
C VAL A 128 -13.02 -1.84 -6.19
N GLU A 129 -14.31 -1.63 -5.97
CA GLU A 129 -14.82 -0.45 -5.26
C GLU A 129 -14.23 -0.35 -3.84
N ASP A 130 -14.20 -1.45 -3.08
CA ASP A 130 -13.63 -1.49 -1.73
C ASP A 130 -12.14 -1.09 -1.74
N LEU A 131 -11.36 -1.58 -2.72
CA LEU A 131 -9.95 -1.20 -2.88
C LEU A 131 -9.80 0.27 -3.26
N ILE A 132 -10.61 0.77 -4.19
CA ILE A 132 -10.56 2.18 -4.59
C ILE A 132 -10.93 3.08 -3.42
N HIS A 133 -11.98 2.77 -2.67
CA HIS A 133 -12.38 3.56 -1.51
C HIS A 133 -11.33 3.56 -0.40
N LYS A 134 -10.64 2.43 -0.19
CA LYS A 134 -9.57 2.32 0.80
C LYS A 134 -8.39 3.26 0.53
N TYR A 135 -8.06 3.52 -0.74
CA TYR A 135 -6.89 4.33 -1.10
C TYR A 135 -7.25 5.75 -1.54
N PHE A 136 -8.43 5.95 -2.13
CA PHE A 136 -8.83 7.22 -2.75
C PHE A 136 -10.09 7.85 -2.12
N GLY A 137 -10.68 7.18 -1.13
CA GLY A 137 -11.86 7.67 -0.40
C GLY A 137 -13.17 7.24 -1.05
N LYS A 138 -14.25 7.26 -0.26
CA LYS A 138 -15.57 6.75 -0.65
C LYS A 138 -16.23 7.49 -1.82
N ASP A 139 -15.79 8.72 -2.07
CA ASP A 139 -16.32 9.54 -3.17
C ASP A 139 -15.64 9.21 -4.51
N ARG A 140 -14.55 8.43 -4.50
CA ARG A 140 -13.85 8.03 -5.72
C ARG A 140 -14.62 6.92 -6.43
N THR A 141 -15.15 7.24 -7.60
CA THR A 141 -15.84 6.29 -8.46
C THR A 141 -14.93 5.73 -9.54
N VAL A 142 -15.29 4.53 -10.03
CA VAL A 142 -14.68 3.89 -11.21
C VAL A 142 -15.78 3.49 -12.18
N THR A 143 -15.50 3.63 -13.47
CA THR A 143 -16.34 3.05 -14.52
C THR A 143 -15.88 1.62 -14.76
N HIS A 144 -16.77 0.64 -14.63
CA HIS A 144 -16.42 -0.76 -14.83
C HIS A 144 -16.42 -1.11 -16.32
N GLU A 145 -15.25 -1.52 -16.81
CA GLU A 145 -14.96 -1.83 -18.20
C GLU A 145 -13.83 -2.85 -18.26
N ASN A 146 -13.52 -3.39 -19.45
CA ASN A 146 -12.39 -4.30 -19.58
C ASN A 146 -11.08 -3.63 -19.13
N ILE A 147 -10.24 -4.36 -18.40
CA ILE A 147 -8.91 -3.88 -18.04
C ILE A 147 -8.00 -4.15 -19.22
N ILE A 148 -7.43 -3.08 -19.77
CA ILE A 148 -6.60 -3.16 -20.96
C ILE A 148 -5.14 -3.38 -20.56
N CYS A 149 -4.48 -4.32 -21.24
CA CYS A 149 -3.05 -4.50 -21.12
C CYS A 149 -2.32 -3.26 -21.71
N PRO A 150 -1.46 -2.58 -20.94
CA PRO A 150 -0.77 -1.38 -21.43
C PRO A 150 0.23 -1.68 -22.56
N THR A 151 0.73 -2.92 -22.66
CA THR A 151 1.71 -3.34 -23.67
C THR A 151 1.06 -3.58 -25.03
N GLU A 152 -0.06 -4.30 -25.05
CA GLU A 152 -0.67 -4.78 -26.30
C GLU A 152 -1.94 -4.01 -26.69
N ASN A 153 -2.43 -3.15 -25.79
CA ASN A 153 -3.69 -2.44 -25.96
C ASN A 153 -4.88 -3.40 -26.28
N GLN A 154 -4.87 -4.56 -25.63
CA GLN A 154 -5.92 -5.59 -25.71
C GLN A 154 -6.48 -5.90 -24.31
N PRO A 155 -7.73 -6.38 -24.20
CA PRO A 155 -8.28 -6.77 -22.91
C PRO A 155 -7.44 -7.84 -22.21
N LEU A 156 -6.95 -7.51 -21.02
CA LEU A 156 -6.29 -8.43 -20.09
C LEU A 156 -7.32 -9.12 -19.18
N TYR A 157 -8.33 -8.35 -18.73
CA TYR A 157 -9.48 -8.86 -17.98
C TYR A 157 -10.77 -8.40 -18.63
N ILE A 158 -11.74 -9.32 -18.72
CA ILE A 158 -13.07 -9.05 -19.24
C ILE A 158 -14.00 -8.78 -18.06
N TYR A 159 -14.71 -7.65 -18.11
CA TYR A 159 -15.78 -7.34 -17.16
C TYR A 159 -17.12 -7.86 -17.70
N ASP A 160 -17.81 -8.67 -16.91
CA ASP A 160 -19.17 -9.12 -17.17
C ASP A 160 -20.15 -8.38 -16.24
N ALA A 161 -20.95 -7.49 -16.80
CA ALA A 161 -21.93 -6.69 -16.07
C ALA A 161 -23.10 -7.52 -15.50
N SER A 162 -23.39 -8.70 -16.06
CA SER A 162 -24.48 -9.56 -15.58
C SER A 162 -24.12 -10.29 -14.30
N THR A 163 -22.85 -10.64 -14.15
CA THR A 163 -22.31 -11.29 -12.95
C THR A 163 -21.56 -10.32 -12.03
N GLU A 164 -21.35 -9.08 -12.47
CA GLU A 164 -20.52 -8.07 -11.83
C GLU A 164 -19.11 -8.57 -11.49
N THR A 165 -18.51 -9.37 -12.39
CA THR A 165 -17.20 -9.97 -12.18
C THR A 165 -16.20 -9.64 -13.28
N TYR A 166 -14.93 -9.60 -12.90
CA TYR A 166 -13.78 -9.59 -13.79
C TYR A 166 -13.21 -11.00 -13.89
N THR A 167 -12.94 -11.44 -15.11
CA THR A 167 -12.29 -12.72 -15.39
C THR A 167 -11.09 -12.50 -16.29
N GLN A 168 -9.98 -13.20 -16.02
CA GLN A 168 -8.80 -13.14 -16.87
C GLN A 168 -9.16 -13.55 -18.30
N ASN A 169 -8.73 -12.75 -19.29
CA ASN A 169 -8.94 -13.07 -20.69
C ASN A 169 -8.02 -14.24 -21.10
N ALA A 170 -8.59 -15.44 -21.24
CA ALA A 170 -7.85 -16.64 -21.64
C ALA A 170 -7.19 -16.54 -23.03
N ASN A 171 -7.68 -15.63 -23.88
CA ASN A 171 -7.14 -15.39 -25.21
C ASN A 171 -6.13 -14.23 -25.24
N HIS A 172 -5.80 -13.63 -24.10
CA HIS A 172 -4.77 -12.59 -24.06
C HIS A 172 -3.43 -13.20 -24.52
N PRO A 173 -2.77 -12.64 -25.55
CA PRO A 173 -1.45 -13.09 -25.93
C PRO A 173 -0.54 -12.99 -24.71
N GLY A 174 0.12 -14.09 -24.34
CA GLY A 174 1.16 -14.00 -23.34
C GLY A 174 2.26 -13.09 -23.87
N HIS A 175 2.77 -12.17 -23.06
CA HIS A 175 3.99 -11.47 -23.38
C HIS A 175 5.10 -12.51 -23.43
N GLY A 176 5.46 -12.98 -24.64
CA GLY A 176 6.65 -13.80 -24.84
C GLY A 176 7.79 -13.02 -24.21
N GLY A 177 8.40 -13.58 -23.14
CA GLY A 177 9.17 -12.89 -22.10
C GLY A 177 10.38 -12.09 -22.57
N GLY A 178 10.16 -11.10 -23.44
CA GLY A 178 11.12 -10.10 -23.83
C GLY A 178 11.33 -9.14 -22.68
N SER A 179 12.59 -8.81 -22.47
CA SER A 179 13.15 -7.93 -21.46
C SER A 179 12.52 -6.54 -21.47
N THR A 180 11.31 -6.42 -20.93
CA THR A 180 10.71 -5.13 -20.61
C THR A 180 11.17 -4.80 -19.21
N GLY A 181 11.98 -3.76 -19.08
CA GLY A 181 12.43 -3.35 -17.75
C GLY A 181 11.24 -2.89 -16.94
N ILE A 182 11.17 -3.35 -15.70
CA ILE A 182 10.03 -3.09 -14.82
C ILE A 182 10.50 -2.15 -13.72
N ILE A 183 9.74 -1.06 -13.51
CA ILE A 183 9.97 -0.15 -12.39
C ILE A 183 9.29 -0.76 -11.16
N THR A 184 10.02 -1.56 -10.38
CA THR A 184 9.42 -2.41 -9.33
C THR A 184 10.06 -2.30 -7.95
N ASP A 185 11.17 -1.60 -7.81
CA ASP A 185 11.90 -1.51 -6.54
C ASP A 185 12.22 -0.07 -6.14
N ASN A 186 11.17 0.75 -6.01
CA ASN A 186 11.35 2.11 -5.51
C ASN A 186 11.84 2.06 -4.06
N LYS A 187 12.91 2.80 -3.73
CA LYS A 187 13.35 2.97 -2.34
C LYS A 187 13.00 4.35 -1.85
N ILE A 188 12.59 4.41 -0.58
CA ILE A 188 12.12 5.64 0.06
C ILE A 188 13.01 5.92 1.26
N TYR A 189 13.60 7.11 1.28
CA TYR A 189 14.27 7.64 2.45
C TYR A 189 13.37 8.69 3.11
N TYR A 190 12.78 8.31 4.25
CA TYR A 190 11.92 9.19 5.04
C TYR A 190 12.73 10.36 5.62
N LEU A 191 12.20 11.58 5.50
CA LEU A 191 12.79 12.78 6.09
C LEU A 191 12.04 13.18 7.36
N ASP A 192 10.75 13.48 7.20
CA ASP A 192 9.87 13.90 8.28
C ASP A 192 8.40 13.63 7.93
N GLY A 193 7.53 13.82 8.92
CA GLY A 193 6.11 13.61 8.73
C GLY A 193 5.31 14.09 9.93
N THR A 194 4.18 14.72 9.62
CA THR A 194 3.32 15.36 10.63
C THR A 194 1.87 14.99 10.43
N ILE A 195 1.11 15.09 11.50
CA ILE A 195 -0.34 15.02 11.48
C ILE A 195 -0.93 16.26 12.14
N THR A 196 -1.91 16.88 11.48
CA THR A 196 -2.70 18.01 11.98
C THR A 196 -4.17 17.67 11.75
N SER A 197 -4.95 17.57 12.82
CA SER A 197 -6.28 16.95 12.78
C SER A 197 -6.23 15.55 12.12
N ASN A 198 -6.83 15.41 10.93
CA ASN A 198 -6.84 14.20 10.12
C ASN A 198 -5.92 14.28 8.90
N ILE A 199 -5.14 15.35 8.72
CA ILE A 199 -4.26 15.51 7.58
C ILE A 199 -2.86 15.06 7.93
N VAL A 200 -2.33 14.13 7.14
CA VAL A 200 -1.02 13.53 7.32
C VAL A 200 -0.14 13.94 6.16
N THR A 201 1.04 14.47 6.46
CA THR A 201 2.04 14.85 5.47
C THR A 201 3.31 14.04 5.69
N ILE A 202 3.88 13.50 4.62
CA ILE A 202 5.17 12.80 4.62
C ILE A 202 6.10 13.50 3.64
N ASN A 203 7.31 13.83 4.09
CA ASN A 203 8.39 14.24 3.21
C ASN A 203 9.41 13.10 3.09
N ALA A 204 9.76 12.75 1.86
CA ALA A 204 10.71 11.69 1.60
C ALA A 204 11.56 11.97 0.35
N LYS A 205 12.72 11.34 0.27
CA LYS A 205 13.46 11.16 -0.98
C LYS A 205 13.07 9.82 -1.57
N VAL A 206 12.91 9.77 -2.89
CA VAL A 206 12.56 8.55 -3.61
C VAL A 206 13.61 8.31 -4.68
N VAL A 207 14.07 7.07 -4.77
CA VAL A 207 14.78 6.59 -5.95
C VAL A 207 13.95 5.52 -6.63
N TYR A 208 13.87 5.61 -7.95
CA TYR A 208 13.04 4.73 -8.76
C TYR A 208 13.92 3.60 -9.28
N GLY A 209 13.65 2.37 -8.84
CA GLY A 209 14.41 1.19 -9.26
C GLY A 209 13.88 0.63 -10.57
N TYR A 210 14.76 0.49 -11.56
CA TYR A 210 14.48 -0.16 -12.83
C TYR A 210 15.25 -1.48 -12.89
N VAL A 211 14.51 -2.56 -13.12
CA VAL A 211 15.07 -3.91 -13.26
C VAL A 211 14.92 -4.35 -14.70
N LEU A 212 16.02 -4.56 -15.40
CA LEU A 212 16.05 -5.15 -16.73
C LEU A 212 16.38 -6.64 -16.59
N GLY A 213 15.40 -7.50 -16.84
CA GLY A 213 15.61 -8.94 -16.89
C GLY A 213 15.91 -9.38 -18.32
N ASP A 214 17.13 -9.85 -18.59
CA ASP A 214 17.47 -10.48 -19.87
C ASP A 214 18.21 -11.82 -19.68
N THR A 215 18.72 -12.38 -20.78
CA THR A 215 19.44 -13.66 -20.77
C THR A 215 20.71 -13.65 -19.92
N ASN A 216 21.24 -12.48 -19.58
CA ASN A 216 22.46 -12.30 -18.79
C ASN A 216 22.17 -12.12 -17.29
N GLY A 217 20.89 -12.08 -16.88
CA GLY A 217 20.47 -11.91 -15.49
C GLY A 217 19.83 -10.55 -15.22
N PRO A 218 19.35 -10.29 -13.98
CA PRO A 218 18.77 -9.01 -13.63
C PRO A 218 19.85 -7.93 -13.56
N ARG A 219 19.64 -6.82 -14.28
CA ARG A 219 20.42 -5.58 -14.14
C ARG A 219 19.57 -4.52 -13.43
N ASN A 220 20.08 -3.98 -12.33
CA ASN A 220 19.37 -2.99 -11.53
C ASN A 220 20.07 -1.63 -11.59
N ALA A 221 19.28 -0.59 -11.80
CA ALA A 221 19.73 0.78 -11.62
C ALA A 221 18.63 1.63 -10.96
N TYR A 222 19.05 2.66 -10.25
CA TYR A 222 18.14 3.55 -9.53
C TYR A 222 18.28 4.97 -10.04
N PHE A 223 17.15 5.66 -10.16
CA PHE A 223 17.04 6.94 -10.84
C PHE A 223 16.39 8.00 -9.95
N LYS A 224 16.72 9.26 -10.22
CA LYS A 224 16.17 10.44 -9.53
C LYS A 224 14.68 10.68 -9.82
N SER A 225 14.22 10.25 -10.98
CA SER A 225 12.85 10.45 -11.43
C SER A 225 12.29 9.21 -12.10
N PHE A 226 10.96 9.10 -12.12
CA PHE A 226 10.26 8.05 -12.86
C PHE A 226 10.55 8.13 -14.37
N LEU A 227 10.68 9.34 -14.92
CA LEU A 227 10.97 9.53 -16.34
C LEU A 227 12.37 9.03 -16.71
N ASP A 228 13.37 9.33 -15.89
CA ASP A 228 14.73 8.80 -16.04
C ASP A 228 14.75 7.27 -15.95
N ALA A 229 14.02 6.70 -14.98
CA ALA A 229 13.88 5.24 -14.86
C ALA A 229 13.21 4.62 -16.09
N LYS A 230 12.11 5.22 -16.58
CA LYS A 230 11.40 4.77 -17.77
C LYS A 230 12.26 4.85 -19.03
N ALA A 231 13.12 5.86 -19.13
CA ALA A 231 14.07 6.02 -20.21
C ALA A 231 15.37 5.21 -20.03
N ALA A 232 15.54 4.57 -18.87
CA ALA A 232 16.79 3.93 -18.44
C ALA A 232 18.02 4.86 -18.59
N SER A 233 17.85 6.16 -18.30
CA SER A 233 18.87 7.19 -18.52
C SER A 233 19.27 7.88 -17.22
N ASN A 234 20.56 8.22 -17.06
CA ASN A 234 21.08 8.95 -15.89
C ASN A 234 20.90 8.22 -14.55
N PRO A 235 21.39 6.97 -14.41
CA PRO A 235 21.33 6.27 -13.13
C PRO A 235 22.17 7.01 -12.07
N VAL A 236 21.67 7.00 -10.84
CA VAL A 236 22.33 7.64 -9.68
C VAL A 236 22.88 6.61 -8.70
N ILE A 237 22.39 5.37 -8.77
CA ILE A 237 23.00 4.21 -8.12
C ILE A 237 22.95 3.06 -9.12
N GLY A 238 24.11 2.42 -9.32
CA GLY A 238 24.27 1.33 -10.27
C GLY A 238 24.44 1.78 -11.73
N ASP A 239 24.56 0.80 -12.62
CA ASP A 239 24.64 0.99 -14.07
C ASP A 239 23.80 -0.09 -14.74
N ILE A 240 22.84 0.33 -15.55
CA ILE A 240 21.92 -0.58 -16.26
C ILE A 240 22.62 -1.38 -17.37
N ASN A 241 23.85 -0.99 -17.73
CA ASN A 241 24.68 -1.69 -18.71
C ASN A 241 25.67 -2.68 -18.07
N SER A 242 25.70 -2.77 -16.73
CA SER A 242 26.54 -3.72 -16.00
C SER A 242 25.73 -4.95 -15.60
N ASP A 243 26.29 -6.15 -15.80
CA ASP A 243 25.65 -7.44 -15.44
C ASP A 243 25.73 -7.74 -13.94
N ASN A 244 25.21 -6.84 -13.09
CA ASN A 244 25.22 -7.00 -11.64
C ASN A 244 23.85 -6.71 -11.02
N ASP A 245 23.39 -7.63 -10.18
CA ASP A 245 22.28 -7.39 -9.27
C ASP A 245 22.76 -6.50 -8.11
N ILE A 246 22.22 -5.28 -8.03
CA ILE A 246 22.62 -4.31 -7.03
C ILE A 246 21.53 -4.25 -5.96
N THR A 247 21.92 -4.52 -4.72
CA THR A 247 21.09 -4.24 -3.54
C THR A 247 21.41 -2.84 -3.03
N VAL A 248 20.41 -1.96 -3.00
CA VAL A 248 20.56 -0.60 -2.46
C VAL A 248 20.23 -0.56 -0.98
N SER A 249 21.17 -0.04 -0.19
CA SER A 249 20.99 0.21 1.24
C SER A 249 20.48 1.63 1.51
N ASP A 250 19.94 1.85 2.71
CA ASP A 250 19.55 3.20 3.17
C ASP A 250 20.74 4.18 3.15
N THR A 251 21.95 3.69 3.39
CA THR A 251 23.19 4.48 3.35
C THR A 251 23.48 5.00 1.95
N ASP A 252 23.28 4.17 0.92
CA ASP A 252 23.50 4.57 -0.48
C ASP A 252 22.57 5.71 -0.87
N ILE A 253 21.30 5.61 -0.48
CA ILE A 253 20.31 6.66 -0.72
C ILE A 253 20.67 7.92 0.07
N LYS A 254 21.08 7.78 1.34
CA LYS A 254 21.49 8.89 2.19
C LYS A 254 22.67 9.66 1.60
N ASN A 255 23.64 8.96 0.99
CA ASN A 255 24.80 9.57 0.36
C ASN A 255 24.45 10.46 -0.84
N ILE A 256 23.33 10.19 -1.51
CA ILE A 256 22.86 10.99 -2.65
C ILE A 256 21.63 11.86 -2.33
N ALA A 257 21.13 11.83 -1.09
CA ALA A 257 19.85 12.41 -0.70
C ALA A 257 19.73 13.91 -1.00
N ASP A 258 20.82 14.67 -0.86
CA ASP A 258 20.87 16.10 -1.16
C ASP A 258 20.70 16.40 -2.65
N SER A 259 21.00 15.41 -3.52
CA SER A 259 20.84 15.52 -4.96
C SER A 259 19.48 15.02 -5.47
N LEU A 260 18.67 14.42 -4.59
CA LEU A 260 17.34 13.91 -4.88
C LEU A 260 16.29 15.00 -4.58
N PRO A 261 15.23 15.12 -5.40
CA PRO A 261 14.12 16.00 -5.06
C PRO A 261 13.40 15.51 -3.80
N THR A 262 12.81 16.43 -3.05
CA THR A 262 11.91 16.08 -1.94
C THR A 262 10.51 15.83 -2.50
N THR A 263 9.98 14.64 -2.25
CA THR A 263 8.60 14.29 -2.56
C THR A 263 7.75 14.42 -1.30
N THR A 264 6.69 15.21 -1.37
CA THR A 264 5.72 15.41 -0.29
C THR A 264 4.42 14.69 -0.63
N TYR A 265 4.02 13.75 0.22
CA TYR A 265 2.74 13.05 0.13
C TYR A 265 1.78 13.64 1.16
N THR A 266 0.55 13.90 0.74
CA THR A 266 -0.52 14.38 1.61
C THR A 266 -1.66 13.38 1.60
N PHE A 267 -2.04 12.94 2.79
CA PHE A 267 -3.13 12.01 3.03
C PHE A 267 -4.18 12.63 3.95
N GLU A 268 -5.41 12.16 3.81
CA GLU A 268 -6.45 12.30 4.82
C GLU A 268 -6.61 10.95 5.54
N HIS A 269 -6.45 10.97 6.86
CA HIS A 269 -6.70 9.82 7.72
C HIS A 269 -8.19 9.77 8.06
N ASP A 270 -8.91 8.83 7.46
CA ASP A 270 -10.35 8.74 7.61
C ASP A 270 -10.79 8.05 8.91
N ALA A 271 -12.09 8.11 9.21
CA ALA A 271 -12.66 7.51 10.41
C ALA A 271 -12.59 5.96 10.43
N THR A 272 -12.23 5.33 9.30
CA THR A 272 -12.03 3.88 9.20
C THR A 272 -10.57 3.46 9.36
N GLY A 273 -9.66 4.43 9.57
CA GLY A 273 -8.24 4.20 9.75
C GLY A 273 -7.44 4.12 8.45
N ASN A 274 -8.04 4.51 7.32
CA ASN A 274 -7.35 4.51 6.02
C ASN A 274 -6.64 5.85 5.78
N TYR A 275 -5.54 5.80 5.05
CA TYR A 275 -4.80 6.98 4.59
C TYR A 275 -5.12 7.25 3.12
N ILE A 276 -6.08 8.14 2.91
CA ILE A 276 -6.60 8.49 1.59
C ILE A 276 -5.65 9.48 0.91
N LEU A 277 -5.09 9.12 -0.24
CA LEU A 277 -4.18 10.01 -0.96
C LEU A 277 -4.94 11.24 -1.48
N LYS A 278 -4.41 12.43 -1.18
CA LYS A 278 -4.93 13.70 -1.70
C LYS A 278 -4.02 14.28 -2.78
N SER A 279 -2.72 14.31 -2.51
CA SER A 279 -1.74 14.86 -3.45
C SER A 279 -0.34 14.34 -3.22
N VAL A 280 0.47 14.41 -4.28
CA VAL A 280 1.92 14.21 -4.27
C VAL A 280 2.58 15.40 -4.96
N THR A 281 3.50 16.08 -4.29
CA THR A 281 4.26 17.20 -4.86
C THR A 281 5.75 16.91 -4.83
N ILE A 282 6.51 17.53 -5.74
CA ILE A 282 7.96 17.35 -5.86
C ILE A 282 8.60 18.75 -5.77
N LYS A 283 9.63 18.90 -4.94
CA LYS A 283 10.40 20.13 -4.74
C LYS A 283 11.89 19.88 -4.91
#